data_AF-D7C4F4-F1
#
_entry.id   AF-D7C4F4-F1
#
_cell.length_a   1.000
_cell.length_b   1.000
_cell.length_c   1.000
_cell.angle_alpha   90.00
_cell.angle_beta   90.00
_cell.angle_gamma   90.00
#
_symmetry.space_group_name_H-M   'P 1'
#
loop_
_entity.id
_entity.type
_entity.pdbx_description
1 polymer ?
#
loop_
_entity_poly.entity_id
_entity_poly.type
_entity_poly.pdbx_seq_one_letter_code
_entity_poly.pdbx_strand_id
1 'polypeptide(L)'
;MSTGMWRRAATATATLTLAGTLGFGLTATESYAAAHGPCYDGRCKITVSAPSSIKVNSHRFGFGKLRITHVSSRSVKMSATTTGGGRLSGSTSPGGTVRLNSLKISVKSVSGHKAKLVLTPTF
;
A
#
# COMPACT_ATOMS: atom_id res chain seq x y z
N MET A 1 -10.88 28.69 -51.47
CA MET A 1 -9.87 29.76 -51.53
C MET A 1 -8.98 29.66 -50.29
N SER A 2 -7.69 29.41 -50.52
CA SER A 2 -6.52 29.60 -49.63
C SER A 2 -6.51 31.00 -48.99
N THR A 3 -5.79 31.36 -47.91
CA THR A 3 -4.50 30.92 -47.31
C THR A 3 -4.41 31.55 -45.91
N GLY A 4 -3.57 31.03 -45.01
CA GLY A 4 -3.18 31.81 -43.82
C GLY A 4 -2.48 31.03 -42.71
N MET A 5 -1.33 30.43 -43.01
CA MET A 5 -0.42 29.90 -41.99
C MET A 5 0.07 31.03 -41.07
N TRP A 6 0.39 30.72 -39.81
CA TRP A 6 1.66 31.13 -39.18
C TRP A 6 1.86 30.40 -37.86
N ARG A 7 2.83 29.47 -37.86
CA ARG A 7 3.41 28.85 -36.68
C ARG A 7 4.39 29.83 -36.05
N ARG A 8 4.35 30.01 -34.74
CA ARG A 8 5.47 30.57 -33.97
C ARG A 8 5.96 29.52 -32.98
N ALA A 9 7.09 28.92 -33.33
CA ALA A 9 7.91 28.15 -32.41
C ALA A 9 8.63 29.12 -31.48
N ALA A 10 8.43 28.99 -30.17
CA ALA A 10 9.26 29.64 -29.17
C ALA A 10 10.19 28.58 -28.57
N THR A 11 11.42 28.55 -29.09
CA THR A 11 12.52 27.77 -28.54
C THR A 11 13.02 28.50 -27.30
N ALA A 12 12.59 28.06 -26.11
CA ALA A 12 13.16 28.51 -24.85
C ALA A 12 14.21 27.51 -24.38
N THR A 13 15.47 27.76 -24.75
CA THR A 13 16.65 27.17 -24.12
C THR A 13 16.78 27.73 -22.70
N ALA A 14 16.48 26.92 -21.70
CA ALA A 14 16.76 27.21 -20.30
C ALA A 14 17.91 26.32 -19.82
N THR A 15 18.97 27.00 -19.42
CA THR A 15 20.31 26.56 -19.05
C THR A 15 20.30 25.56 -17.89
N LEU A 16 21.09 24.49 -18.04
CA LEU A 16 21.48 23.56 -16.98
C LEU A 16 22.16 24.31 -15.82
N THR A 17 21.57 24.24 -14.63
CA THR A 17 22.31 24.41 -13.38
C THR A 17 22.36 23.05 -12.68
N LEU A 18 23.49 22.37 -12.87
CA LEU A 18 23.91 21.22 -12.07
C LEU A 18 24.24 21.74 -10.66
N ALA A 19 23.23 21.80 -9.79
CA ALA A 19 23.44 21.89 -8.35
C ALA A 19 23.54 20.47 -7.80
N GLY A 20 24.78 19.99 -7.65
CA GLY A 20 25.07 18.76 -6.95
C GLY A 20 24.72 18.88 -5.47
N THR A 21 23.93 17.94 -4.98
CA THR A 21 24.00 17.49 -3.59
C THR A 21 23.91 15.97 -3.60
N LEU A 22 25.05 15.33 -3.37
CA LEU A 22 25.14 13.96 -2.91
C LEU A 22 24.49 13.89 -1.52
N GLY A 23 23.18 13.69 -1.49
CA GLY A 23 22.40 13.35 -0.31
C GLY A 23 21.99 11.88 -0.38
N PHE A 24 22.97 10.98 -0.25
CA PHE A 24 22.70 9.56 0.01
C PHE A 24 22.07 9.42 1.39
N GLY A 25 20.74 9.49 1.43
CA GLY A 25 19.96 9.20 2.61
C GLY A 25 18.55 8.81 2.18
N LEU A 26 18.19 7.54 2.45
CA LEU A 26 16.83 6.93 2.32
C LEU A 26 16.51 6.09 1.07
N THR A 27 17.48 5.47 0.39
CA THR A 27 17.16 4.42 -0.62
C THR A 27 16.90 3.03 -0.03
N ALA A 28 17.11 2.82 1.28
CA ALA A 28 16.95 1.50 1.89
C ALA A 28 15.49 0.99 1.93
N THR A 29 14.51 1.89 2.03
CA THR A 29 13.09 1.50 2.08
C THR A 29 12.53 1.06 0.73
N GLU A 30 13.02 1.60 -0.39
CA GLU A 30 12.52 1.22 -1.72
C GLU A 30 13.02 -0.16 -2.13
N SER A 31 14.29 -0.48 -1.87
CA SER A 31 14.85 -1.79 -2.21
C SER A 31 14.24 -2.93 -1.39
N TYR A 32 13.96 -2.70 -0.10
CA TYR A 32 13.33 -3.70 0.77
C TYR A 32 11.85 -3.91 0.41
N ALA A 33 11.14 -2.83 0.07
CA ALA A 33 9.78 -2.90 -0.45
C ALA A 33 9.71 -3.55 -1.85
N ALA A 34 10.72 -3.38 -2.70
CA ALA A 34 10.81 -4.04 -3.99
C ALA A 34 11.06 -5.56 -3.85
N ALA A 35 11.88 -5.98 -2.88
CA ALA A 35 12.17 -7.38 -2.63
C ALA A 35 11.03 -8.14 -1.92
N HIS A 36 10.31 -7.49 -0.99
CA HIS A 36 9.36 -8.16 -0.12
C HIS A 36 7.91 -7.64 -0.18
N GLY A 37 7.69 -6.52 -0.85
CA GLY A 37 6.41 -5.84 -1.00
C GLY A 37 6.25 -4.65 -0.03
N PRO A 38 5.37 -3.69 -0.36
CA PRO A 38 5.23 -2.42 0.38
C PRO A 38 4.68 -2.58 1.80
N CYS A 39 4.14 -3.75 2.15
CA CYS A 39 3.55 -4.04 3.45
C CYS A 39 4.33 -5.06 4.27
N TYR A 40 5.53 -5.46 3.84
CA TYR A 40 6.25 -6.56 4.48
C TYR A 40 6.52 -6.32 5.97
N ASP A 41 6.90 -5.09 6.33
CA ASP A 41 7.17 -4.67 7.71
C ASP A 41 5.93 -4.36 8.53
N GLY A 42 4.73 -4.58 7.98
CA GLY A 42 3.46 -4.27 8.60
C GLY A 42 3.17 -2.77 8.74
N ARG A 43 3.97 -1.90 8.10
CA ARG A 43 3.79 -0.43 8.08
C ARG A 43 3.47 0.02 6.67
N CYS A 44 2.20 0.03 6.29
CA CYS A 44 1.80 0.46 4.97
C CYS A 44 0.38 1.03 4.95
N LYS A 45 0.11 1.83 3.91
CA LYS A 45 -1.22 2.32 3.56
C LYS A 45 -1.54 1.82 2.16
N ILE A 46 -2.60 1.04 2.01
CA ILE A 46 -2.98 0.45 0.73
C ILE A 46 -4.46 0.64 0.47
N THR A 47 -4.84 0.61 -0.80
CA THR A 47 -6.25 0.54 -1.21
C THR A 47 -6.50 -0.81 -1.84
N VAL A 48 -7.52 -1.52 -1.36
CA VAL A 48 -7.93 -2.81 -1.91
C VAL A 48 -9.33 -2.66 -2.50
N SER A 49 -9.49 -3.04 -3.77
CA SER A 49 -10.78 -3.02 -4.47
C SER A 49 -11.41 -4.40 -4.65
N ALA A 50 -10.65 -5.45 -4.37
CA ALA A 50 -11.02 -6.84 -4.56
C ALA A 50 -10.30 -7.71 -3.51
N PRO A 51 -10.74 -8.96 -3.32
CA PRO A 51 -10.01 -9.93 -2.51
C PRO A 51 -8.55 -10.03 -2.96
N SER A 52 -7.62 -9.89 -2.03
CA SER A 52 -6.18 -9.77 -2.32
C SER A 52 -5.34 -10.34 -1.20
N SER A 53 -4.11 -10.72 -1.51
CA SER A 53 -3.14 -11.21 -0.53
C SER A 53 -2.00 -10.23 -0.40
N ILE A 54 -1.72 -9.81 0.83
CA ILE A 54 -0.67 -8.88 1.20
C ILE A 54 0.42 -9.69 1.90
N LYS A 55 1.64 -9.64 1.37
CA LYS A 55 2.79 -10.31 1.98
C LYS A 55 3.27 -9.50 3.20
N VAL A 56 3.48 -10.20 4.31
CA VAL A 56 4.01 -9.63 5.56
C VAL A 56 5.08 -10.55 6.13
N ASN A 57 5.90 -10.04 7.05
CA ASN A 57 6.95 -10.83 7.68
C ASN A 57 6.37 -11.89 8.64
N SER A 58 6.49 -13.17 8.27
CA SER A 58 5.99 -14.30 9.06
C SER A 58 6.65 -14.45 10.41
N HIS A 59 7.94 -14.13 10.54
CA HIS A 59 8.66 -14.21 11.82
C HIS A 59 8.20 -13.14 12.80
N ARG A 60 7.79 -11.97 12.30
CA ARG A 60 7.32 -10.85 13.14
C ARG A 60 5.84 -10.94 13.50
N PHE A 61 5.01 -11.37 12.56
CA PHE A 61 3.55 -11.35 12.72
C PHE A 61 2.92 -12.73 12.94
N GLY A 62 3.71 -13.81 12.85
CA GLY A 62 3.21 -15.19 13.00
C GLY A 62 2.44 -15.73 11.79
N PHE A 63 2.32 -14.94 10.71
CA PHE A 63 1.76 -15.33 9.42
C PHE A 63 2.46 -14.57 8.30
N GLY A 64 2.68 -15.20 7.14
CA GLY A 64 3.38 -14.56 6.01
C GLY A 64 2.47 -13.85 5.01
N LYS A 65 1.15 -14.09 5.09
CA LYS A 65 0.17 -13.58 4.13
C LYS A 65 -1.10 -13.15 4.87
N LEU A 66 -1.46 -11.88 4.72
CA LEU A 66 -2.76 -11.35 5.10
C LEU A 66 -3.67 -11.37 3.87
N ARG A 67 -4.77 -12.13 3.92
CA ARG A 67 -5.76 -12.20 2.85
C ARG A 67 -6.95 -11.32 3.19
N ILE A 68 -7.21 -10.32 2.36
CA ILE A 68 -8.51 -9.65 2.32
C ILE A 68 -9.44 -10.56 1.53
N THR A 69 -10.45 -11.10 2.19
CA THR A 69 -11.37 -12.09 1.58
C THR A 69 -12.63 -11.46 1.03
N HIS A 70 -13.05 -10.32 1.57
CA HIS A 70 -14.25 -9.63 1.12
C HIS A 70 -14.16 -8.13 1.41
N VAL A 71 -14.62 -7.32 0.46
CA VAL A 71 -14.70 -5.86 0.61
C VAL A 71 -16.10 -5.40 0.18
N SER A 72 -16.86 -4.86 1.11
CA SER A 72 -18.12 -4.18 0.84
C SER A 72 -18.16 -2.84 1.55
N SER A 73 -19.09 -1.98 1.12
CA SER A 73 -19.33 -0.66 1.71
C SER A 73 -19.52 -0.66 3.24
N ARG A 74 -19.95 -1.80 3.81
CA ARG A 74 -20.23 -1.95 5.24
C ARG A 74 -19.18 -2.75 6.01
N SER A 75 -18.39 -3.59 5.32
CA SER A 75 -17.49 -4.53 5.99
C SER A 75 -16.31 -4.94 5.12
N VAL A 76 -15.14 -5.02 5.76
CA VAL A 76 -13.95 -5.65 5.21
C VAL A 76 -13.67 -6.90 6.01
N LYS A 77 -13.63 -8.06 5.34
CA LYS A 77 -13.26 -9.34 5.94
C LYS A 77 -11.83 -9.69 5.57
N MET A 78 -11.11 -10.21 6.55
CA MET A 78 -9.70 -10.54 6.43
C MET A 78 -9.39 -11.84 7.15
N SER A 79 -8.39 -12.56 6.66
CA SER A 79 -7.92 -13.80 7.25
C SER A 79 -6.42 -13.96 7.03
N ALA A 80 -5.79 -14.74 7.90
CA ALA A 80 -4.41 -15.15 7.77
C ALA A 80 -4.27 -16.60 8.24
N THR A 81 -3.30 -17.31 7.67
CA THR A 81 -2.91 -18.63 8.16
C THR A 81 -1.59 -18.47 8.90
N THR A 82 -1.55 -18.90 10.16
CA THR A 82 -0.34 -18.83 10.96
C THR A 82 0.70 -19.82 10.46
N THR A 83 1.97 -19.59 10.80
CA THR A 83 3.06 -20.52 10.49
C THR A 83 2.85 -21.92 11.10
N GLY A 84 2.10 -22.01 12.21
CA GLY A 84 1.70 -23.27 12.84
C GLY A 84 0.42 -23.90 12.27
N GLY A 85 -0.12 -23.41 11.14
CA GLY A 85 -1.31 -23.98 10.49
C GLY A 85 -2.66 -23.50 11.05
N GLY A 86 -2.66 -22.66 12.08
CA GLY A 86 -3.88 -22.05 12.63
C GLY A 86 -4.48 -21.02 11.68
N ARG A 87 -5.79 -20.79 11.77
CA ARG A 87 -6.48 -19.77 10.97
C ARG A 87 -6.93 -18.61 11.84
N LEU A 88 -6.47 -17.42 11.48
CA LEU A 88 -6.93 -16.16 12.05
C LEU A 88 -7.91 -15.51 11.08
N SER A 89 -8.98 -14.94 11.59
CA SER A 89 -9.95 -14.19 10.80
C SER A 89 -10.46 -13.01 11.59
N GLY A 90 -10.90 -11.99 10.88
CA GLY A 90 -11.56 -10.84 11.47
C GLY A 90 -12.32 -10.06 10.43
N SER A 91 -13.21 -9.22 10.90
CA SER A 91 -13.97 -8.32 10.05
C SER A 91 -14.23 -7.03 10.78
N THR A 92 -14.24 -5.92 10.05
CA THR A 92 -14.60 -4.63 10.63
C THR A 92 -15.24 -3.72 9.60
N SER A 93 -15.92 -2.70 10.09
CA SER A 93 -16.60 -1.68 9.30
C SER A 93 -15.67 -0.48 9.03
N PRO A 94 -16.04 0.44 8.12
CA PRO A 94 -15.30 1.67 7.93
C PRO A 94 -15.07 2.40 9.26
N GLY A 95 -13.85 2.88 9.51
CA GLY A 95 -13.41 3.49 10.78
C GLY A 95 -12.92 2.47 11.82
N GLY A 96 -13.25 1.18 11.65
CA GLY A 96 -12.92 0.13 12.58
C GLY A 96 -11.51 -0.43 12.44
N THR A 97 -11.13 -1.28 13.40
CA THR A 97 -9.82 -1.92 13.46
C THR A 97 -9.97 -3.40 13.81
N VAL A 98 -9.17 -4.25 13.17
CA VAL A 98 -8.96 -5.65 13.55
C VAL A 98 -7.52 -5.84 13.99
N ARG A 99 -7.29 -6.64 15.03
CA ARG A 99 -5.95 -7.11 15.39
C ARG A 99 -5.83 -8.59 15.06
N LEU A 100 -4.83 -8.95 14.25
CA LEU A 100 -4.48 -10.34 13.96
C LEU A 100 -3.05 -10.54 14.49
N ASN A 101 -2.93 -11.27 15.59
CA ASN A 101 -1.67 -11.44 16.33
C ASN A 101 -0.99 -10.08 16.62
N SER A 102 0.27 -9.89 16.20
CA SER A 102 1.06 -8.66 16.39
C SER A 102 0.86 -7.61 15.28
N LEU A 103 -0.22 -7.70 14.50
CA LEU A 103 -0.55 -6.74 13.44
C LEU A 103 -1.94 -6.13 13.67
N LYS A 104 -1.99 -4.79 13.72
CA LYS A 104 -3.23 -4.01 13.71
C LYS A 104 -3.55 -3.58 12.28
N ILE A 105 -4.78 -3.85 11.85
CA ILE A 105 -5.31 -3.48 10.55
C ILE A 105 -6.46 -2.50 10.77
N SER A 106 -6.28 -1.25 10.35
CA SER A 106 -7.30 -0.21 10.45
C SER A 106 -7.96 0.00 9.09
N VAL A 107 -9.29 -0.04 9.04
CA VAL A 107 -10.07 0.31 7.84
C VAL A 107 -10.40 1.79 7.94
N LYS A 108 -9.67 2.66 7.23
CA LYS A 108 -9.87 4.11 7.34
C LYS A 108 -11.16 4.57 6.67
N SER A 109 -11.48 4.00 5.53
CA SER A 109 -12.68 4.32 4.78
C SER A 109 -13.00 3.20 3.80
N VAL A 110 -14.26 3.04 3.46
CA VAL A 110 -14.69 2.24 2.30
C VAL A 110 -15.57 3.10 1.41
N SER A 111 -15.30 3.09 0.11
CA SER A 111 -16.14 3.74 -0.90
C SER A 111 -16.44 2.72 -2.00
N GLY A 112 -17.71 2.38 -2.17
CA GLY A 112 -18.14 1.25 -3.01
C GLY A 112 -17.47 -0.04 -2.57
N HIS A 113 -16.67 -0.63 -3.46
CA HIS A 113 -15.88 -1.85 -3.21
C HIS A 113 -14.41 -1.56 -2.90
N LYS A 114 -14.03 -0.30 -2.65
CA LYS A 114 -12.64 0.11 -2.39
C LYS A 114 -12.45 0.43 -0.91
N ALA A 115 -11.60 -0.31 -0.21
CA ALA A 115 -11.23 -0.06 1.18
C ALA A 115 -9.81 0.50 1.29
N LYS A 116 -9.65 1.59 2.04
CA LYS A 116 -8.34 2.11 2.44
C LYS A 116 -7.93 1.47 3.75
N LEU A 117 -6.85 0.68 3.72
CA LEU A 117 -6.33 -0.04 4.86
C LEU A 117 -5.01 0.58 5.33
N VAL A 118 -4.84 0.65 6.65
CA VAL A 118 -3.57 1.01 7.28
C VAL A 118 -3.13 -0.14 8.17
N LEU A 119 -1.99 -0.71 7.85
CA LEU A 119 -1.36 -1.74 8.65
C LEU A 119 -0.38 -1.06 9.61
N THR A 120 -0.39 -1.50 10.87
CA THR A 120 0.54 -1.02 11.90
C THR A 120 0.90 -2.18 12.81
N PRO A 121 2.20 -2.43 13.07
CA PRO A 121 2.61 -3.44 14.04
C PRO A 121 2.13 -3.09 15.46
N THR A 122 1.79 -4.10 16.25
CA THR A 122 1.52 -3.98 17.68
C THR A 122 2.53 -4.85 18.41
N PHE A 123 3.46 -4.20 19.10
CA PHE A 123 4.48 -4.83 19.94
C PHE A 123 4.05 -4.71 21.39
#